data_AF-A0A8K0K1X9-F1
#
_entry.id   AF-A0A8K0K1X9-F1
#
_cell.length_a   1.000
_cell.length_b   1.000
_cell.length_c   1.000
_cell.angle_alpha   90.00
_cell.angle_beta   90.00
_cell.angle_gamma   90.00
#
_symmetry.space_group_name_H-M   'P 1'
#
loop_
_entity.id
_entity.type
_entity.pdbx_description
1 polymer ?
#
loop_
_entity_poly.entity_id
_entity_poly.type
_entity_poly.pdbx_seq_one_letter_code
_entity_poly.pdbx_strand_id
1 'polypeptide(L)'
;MQSKTFLKNMAAKRIVVTEFGTKAVPDPCQSIFSRVAALFNPGECQSDNAMISIYPFGDEFYAFTEMPVIHRIDPKTLETIGRVNLGSKIGVVSHTSHPHVMEDGTVYNIGMTVGATGPKYTVFKFPPPKNWKPKSMERETEENMNEDEKSDPFGSAEQIGGVGVRWPLHPGYMHSFGVTDNFFVIVEQPLSISVAESVRTTLLNEAMAASFRWYQDKPTLLHLVDRKTGKLHSTYTADSFFYLHVINSYEVNIEEAKQNKEQSAHVVIDICCYADPSMLDCMYVEAMKGAQQNVDYASLFHGRPMRFKLPLKTETDADGNESYVSMQKNDTPIHVSSEILCDLGCETPRINYEKNLGKKYRYFYAISSDVDVENPGIMIKVDLETRSRKVWGEMNVYPSEPIFIPSPTSKSEDDGVVLSALVWGREESNKAGLLILDAKTWTELGRVEFQLPGPAPKCLHGWFAPGIV
;
A
#
# COMPACT_ATOMS: atom_id res chain seq x y z
N MET A 1 1.00 -16.55 11.37
CA MET A 1 0.12 -17.02 10.28
C MET A 1 0.56 -18.39 9.81
N GLN A 2 -0.36 -19.35 9.70
CA GLN A 2 -0.10 -20.73 9.25
C GLN A 2 -0.37 -20.86 7.73
N SER A 3 0.41 -20.16 6.90
CA SER A 3 0.29 -20.25 5.44
C SER A 3 0.80 -21.59 4.90
N LYS A 4 0.46 -21.96 3.64
CA LYS A 4 1.00 -23.20 3.05
C LYS A 4 2.52 -23.12 2.94
N THR A 5 3.08 -21.95 2.61
CA THR A 5 4.53 -21.73 2.59
C THR A 5 5.16 -22.01 3.95
N PHE A 6 4.61 -21.41 5.02
CA PHE A 6 5.09 -21.65 6.37
C PHE A 6 5.05 -23.14 6.73
N LEU A 7 3.90 -23.80 6.55
CA LEU A 7 3.71 -25.21 6.89
C LEU A 7 4.66 -26.13 6.11
N LYS A 8 4.88 -25.88 4.81
CA LYS A 8 5.84 -26.63 3.98
C LYS A 8 7.27 -26.45 4.48
N ASN A 9 7.69 -25.22 4.76
CA ASN A 9 9.03 -24.93 5.26
C ASN A 9 9.26 -25.57 6.64
N MET A 10 8.27 -25.51 7.53
CA MET A 10 8.34 -26.13 8.86
C MET A 10 8.41 -27.66 8.78
N ALA A 11 7.59 -28.29 7.93
CA ALA A 11 7.62 -29.74 7.73
C ALA A 11 8.98 -30.21 7.16
N ALA A 12 9.56 -29.44 6.25
CA ALA A 12 10.85 -29.73 5.63
C ALA A 12 12.07 -29.32 6.48
N LYS A 13 11.87 -28.52 7.53
CA LYS A 13 12.92 -27.89 8.35
C LYS A 13 13.96 -27.11 7.52
N ARG A 14 13.51 -26.53 6.40
CA ARG A 14 14.32 -25.72 5.47
C ARG A 14 13.40 -24.90 4.55
N ILE A 15 13.94 -23.90 3.86
CA ILE A 15 13.20 -23.14 2.85
C ILE A 15 13.00 -24.00 1.60
N VAL A 16 11.76 -24.41 1.33
CA VAL A 16 11.36 -25.21 0.16
C VAL A 16 10.41 -24.48 -0.78
N VAL A 17 9.98 -23.27 -0.41
CA VAL A 17 9.21 -22.36 -1.27
C VAL A 17 10.04 -21.10 -1.49
N THR A 18 10.18 -20.71 -2.76
CA THR A 18 10.93 -19.51 -3.15
C THR A 18 10.10 -18.26 -2.82
N GLU A 19 10.77 -17.26 -2.25
CA GLU A 19 10.22 -15.99 -1.82
C GLU A 19 10.77 -14.84 -2.69
N PHE A 20 10.32 -13.61 -2.40
CA PHE A 20 10.71 -12.41 -3.14
C PHE A 20 12.23 -12.28 -3.36
N GLY A 21 13.01 -12.25 -2.28
CA GLY A 21 14.47 -12.12 -2.32
C GLY A 21 15.23 -13.39 -1.94
N THR A 22 14.57 -14.56 -1.87
CA THR A 22 15.21 -15.79 -1.37
C THR A 22 14.81 -17.03 -2.17
N LYS A 23 15.81 -17.69 -2.74
CA LYS A 23 15.67 -18.96 -3.45
C LYS A 23 15.47 -20.13 -2.48
N ALA A 24 14.51 -21.01 -2.79
CA ALA A 24 14.36 -22.27 -2.07
C ALA A 24 15.53 -23.23 -2.33
N VAL A 25 15.83 -24.07 -1.34
CA VAL A 25 16.81 -25.15 -1.47
C VAL A 25 16.30 -26.15 -2.52
N PRO A 26 17.12 -26.54 -3.51
CA PRO A 26 16.71 -27.49 -4.53
C PRO A 26 16.11 -28.76 -3.93
N ASP A 27 14.91 -29.12 -4.37
CA ASP A 27 14.30 -30.41 -4.04
C ASP A 27 14.65 -31.41 -5.16
N PRO A 28 15.47 -32.45 -4.89
CA PRO A 28 15.84 -33.45 -5.89
C PRO A 28 14.63 -34.25 -6.42
N CYS A 29 13.47 -34.19 -5.75
CA CYS A 29 12.24 -34.86 -6.17
C CYS A 29 11.35 -33.99 -7.07
N GLN A 30 11.61 -32.69 -7.22
CA GLN A 30 10.85 -31.84 -8.14
C GLN A 30 11.38 -31.94 -9.57
N SER A 31 10.57 -32.52 -10.45
CA SER A 31 10.89 -32.67 -11.87
C SER A 31 10.72 -31.36 -12.65
N ILE A 32 11.31 -31.29 -13.84
CA ILE A 32 11.06 -30.18 -14.77
C ILE A 32 9.55 -30.05 -15.08
N PHE A 33 8.82 -31.18 -15.14
CA PHE A 33 7.38 -31.19 -15.35
C PHE A 33 6.60 -30.51 -14.22
N SER A 34 7.00 -30.65 -12.95
CA SER A 34 6.33 -29.95 -11.84
C SER A 34 6.55 -28.44 -11.89
N ARG A 35 7.72 -27.99 -12.38
CA ARG A 35 8.02 -26.56 -12.57
C ARG A 35 7.26 -25.96 -13.75
N VAL A 36 7.07 -26.72 -14.82
CA VAL A 36 6.21 -26.32 -15.94
C VAL A 36 4.75 -26.23 -15.50
N ALA A 37 4.26 -27.19 -14.72
CA ALA A 37 2.89 -27.16 -14.19
C ALA A 37 2.64 -25.93 -13.28
N ALA A 38 3.65 -25.47 -12.54
CA ALA A 38 3.56 -24.28 -11.69
C ALA A 38 3.26 -22.99 -12.47
N LEU A 39 3.69 -22.89 -13.74
CA LEU A 39 3.39 -21.75 -14.60
C LEU A 39 1.89 -21.63 -14.90
N PHE A 40 1.16 -22.74 -14.89
CA PHE A 40 -0.27 -22.79 -15.19
C PHE A 40 -1.17 -22.72 -13.96
N ASN A 41 -0.60 -22.77 -12.75
CA ASN A 41 -1.35 -22.65 -11.50
C ASN A 41 -0.59 -21.81 -10.44
N PRO A 42 -0.34 -20.52 -10.73
CA PRO A 42 0.48 -19.67 -9.87
C PRO A 42 -0.03 -19.60 -8.42
N GLY A 43 -1.34 -19.55 -8.20
CA GLY A 43 -1.93 -19.49 -6.85
C GLY A 43 -1.76 -20.73 -5.98
N GLU A 44 -1.30 -21.87 -6.52
CA GLU A 44 -0.97 -23.07 -5.74
C GLU A 44 0.53 -23.33 -5.60
N CYS A 45 1.35 -22.69 -6.44
CA CYS A 45 2.79 -22.94 -6.52
C CYS A 45 3.65 -21.75 -6.08
N GLN A 46 3.13 -20.53 -6.09
CA GLN A 46 3.81 -19.35 -5.55
C GLN A 46 3.61 -19.26 -4.03
N SER A 47 4.46 -18.46 -3.39
CA SER A 47 4.35 -18.26 -1.94
C SER A 47 3.03 -17.58 -1.57
N ASP A 48 2.36 -18.09 -0.55
CA ASP A 48 1.23 -17.46 0.12
C ASP A 48 1.63 -16.78 1.44
N ASN A 49 2.88 -16.32 1.53
CA ASN A 49 3.38 -15.57 2.68
C ASN A 49 2.82 -14.13 2.72
N ALA A 50 1.58 -14.00 3.19
CA ALA A 50 0.89 -12.75 3.51
C ALA A 50 1.45 -12.03 4.76
N MET A 51 2.63 -11.43 4.61
CA MET A 51 3.37 -10.74 5.69
C MET A 51 3.37 -9.21 5.59
N ILE A 52 2.65 -8.63 4.63
CA ILE A 52 2.77 -7.20 4.33
C ILE A 52 1.79 -6.37 5.16
N SER A 53 0.50 -6.68 5.08
CA SER A 53 -0.55 -5.85 5.68
C SER A 53 -1.77 -6.66 6.10
N ILE A 54 -2.68 -6.00 6.83
CA ILE A 54 -3.94 -6.57 7.31
C ILE A 54 -5.05 -5.55 7.12
N TYR A 55 -6.20 -5.97 6.58
CA TYR A 55 -7.34 -5.09 6.35
C TYR A 55 -8.68 -5.76 6.66
N PRO A 56 -9.69 -4.97 7.11
CA PRO A 56 -11.04 -5.45 7.31
C PRO A 56 -11.81 -5.58 5.98
N PHE A 57 -12.65 -6.60 5.89
CA PHE A 57 -13.71 -6.78 4.89
C PHE A 57 -15.00 -7.07 5.67
N GLY A 58 -15.80 -6.04 5.91
CA GLY A 58 -16.88 -6.11 6.89
C GLY A 58 -16.33 -6.35 8.30
N ASP A 59 -16.76 -7.43 8.96
CA ASP A 59 -16.28 -7.82 10.28
C ASP A 59 -15.13 -8.87 10.24
N GLU A 60 -14.70 -9.28 9.04
CA GLU A 60 -13.62 -10.25 8.85
C GLU A 60 -12.28 -9.55 8.56
N PHE A 61 -11.17 -10.15 8.99
CA PHE A 61 -9.82 -9.60 8.76
C PHE A 61 -9.00 -10.52 7.86
N TYR A 62 -8.29 -9.90 6.92
CA TYR A 62 -7.46 -10.60 5.95
C TYR A 62 -6.04 -10.06 5.95
N ALA A 63 -5.06 -10.95 6.00
CA ALA A 63 -3.65 -10.66 5.80
C ALA A 63 -3.29 -10.74 4.31
N PHE A 64 -2.46 -9.81 3.85
CA PHE A 64 -2.10 -9.61 2.44
C PHE A 64 -0.61 -9.80 2.18
N THR A 65 -0.33 -10.31 0.99
CA THR A 65 0.91 -10.08 0.22
C THR A 65 0.50 -9.38 -1.09
N GLU A 66 1.35 -9.42 -2.12
CA GLU A 66 1.05 -8.88 -3.46
C GLU A 66 0.76 -9.98 -4.50
N MET A 67 0.85 -11.23 -4.05
CA MET A 67 0.41 -12.42 -4.77
C MET A 67 -1.08 -12.67 -4.54
N PRO A 68 -1.79 -13.42 -5.42
CA PRO A 68 -3.25 -13.48 -5.43
C PRO A 68 -3.88 -14.24 -4.26
N VAL A 69 -3.09 -14.71 -3.29
CA VAL A 69 -3.56 -15.49 -2.14
C VAL A 69 -3.50 -14.63 -0.89
N ILE A 70 -4.64 -14.54 -0.20
CA ILE A 70 -4.79 -13.83 1.08
C ILE A 70 -5.29 -14.79 2.15
N HIS A 71 -5.07 -14.45 3.41
CA HIS A 71 -5.40 -15.31 4.55
C HIS A 71 -6.38 -14.62 5.50
N ARG A 72 -7.51 -15.28 5.76
CA ARG A 72 -8.43 -14.83 6.80
C ARG A 72 -7.81 -15.15 8.16
N ILE A 73 -7.84 -14.19 9.08
CA ILE A 73 -7.35 -14.36 10.44
C ILE A 73 -8.46 -14.07 11.46
N ASP A 74 -8.42 -14.77 12.59
CA ASP A 74 -9.20 -14.40 13.76
C ASP A 74 -8.47 -13.24 14.47
N PRO A 75 -9.10 -12.06 14.62
CA PRO A 75 -8.42 -10.90 15.16
C PRO A 75 -8.26 -10.95 16.70
N LYS A 76 -8.93 -11.87 17.40
CA LYS A 76 -8.80 -12.10 18.85
C LYS A 76 -7.73 -13.15 19.16
N THR A 77 -7.75 -14.29 18.46
CA THR A 77 -6.83 -15.41 18.72
C THR A 77 -5.58 -15.39 17.86
N LEU A 78 -5.57 -14.58 16.79
CA LEU A 78 -4.54 -14.53 15.74
C LEU A 78 -4.39 -15.84 14.94
N GLU A 79 -5.34 -16.76 15.08
CA GLU A 79 -5.37 -18.00 14.33
C GLU A 79 -5.63 -17.75 12.84
N THR A 80 -5.01 -18.57 11.98
CA THR A 80 -5.28 -18.54 10.55
C THR A 80 -6.50 -19.40 10.27
N ILE A 81 -7.61 -18.75 9.94
CA ILE A 81 -8.93 -19.40 9.82
C ILE A 81 -9.34 -19.68 8.38
N GLY A 82 -8.70 -19.05 7.40
CA GLY A 82 -9.02 -19.27 5.99
C GLY A 82 -7.90 -18.90 5.03
N ARG A 83 -7.97 -19.47 3.83
CA ARG A 83 -7.11 -19.17 2.69
C ARG A 83 -7.98 -18.89 1.48
N VAL A 84 -7.79 -17.72 0.87
CA VAL A 84 -8.58 -17.28 -0.28
C VAL A 84 -7.65 -17.03 -1.46
N ASN A 85 -7.92 -17.71 -2.58
CA ASN A 85 -7.23 -17.45 -3.85
C ASN A 85 -8.10 -16.50 -4.70
N LEU A 86 -7.72 -15.23 -4.73
CA LEU A 86 -8.41 -14.21 -5.53
C LEU A 86 -8.24 -14.46 -7.02
N GLY A 87 -7.14 -15.08 -7.45
CA GLY A 87 -6.94 -15.42 -8.86
C GLY A 87 -8.03 -16.35 -9.40
N SER A 88 -8.45 -17.34 -8.61
CA SER A 88 -9.56 -18.23 -8.99
C SER A 88 -10.94 -17.58 -8.85
N LYS A 89 -11.10 -16.57 -7.99
CA LYS A 89 -12.39 -15.93 -7.73
C LYS A 89 -12.69 -14.79 -8.69
N ILE A 90 -11.71 -13.93 -8.93
CA ILE A 90 -11.87 -12.65 -9.66
C ILE A 90 -10.88 -12.47 -10.80
N GLY A 91 -10.06 -13.48 -11.11
CA GLY A 91 -9.16 -13.48 -12.26
C GLY A 91 -7.92 -12.58 -12.10
N VAL A 92 -7.56 -12.22 -10.87
CA VAL A 92 -6.38 -11.39 -10.59
C VAL A 92 -5.09 -12.21 -10.59
N VAL A 93 -4.04 -11.70 -11.24
CA VAL A 93 -2.71 -12.32 -11.27
C VAL A 93 -1.87 -11.87 -10.08
N SER A 94 -1.92 -10.59 -9.75
CA SER A 94 -1.29 -9.95 -8.59
C SER A 94 -2.12 -8.74 -8.20
N HIS A 95 -2.06 -8.33 -6.94
CA HIS A 95 -2.76 -7.14 -6.45
C HIS A 95 -1.90 -6.40 -5.45
N THR A 96 -2.25 -5.15 -5.16
CA THR A 96 -1.56 -4.43 -4.10
C THR A 96 -1.90 -5.01 -2.74
N SER A 97 -1.01 -4.78 -1.78
CA SER A 97 -1.25 -5.03 -0.37
C SER A 97 -1.83 -3.80 0.34
N HIS A 98 -2.33 -2.81 -0.41
CA HIS A 98 -2.83 -1.53 0.10
C HIS A 98 -4.21 -1.19 -0.46
N PRO A 99 -5.24 -2.00 -0.13
CA PRO A 99 -6.62 -1.67 -0.48
C PRO A 99 -7.09 -0.39 0.23
N HIS A 100 -7.98 0.35 -0.42
CA HIS A 100 -8.71 1.46 0.19
C HIS A 100 -9.99 0.97 0.86
N VAL A 101 -10.10 1.14 2.18
CA VAL A 101 -11.32 0.85 2.95
C VAL A 101 -12.11 2.15 3.13
N MET A 102 -13.25 2.24 2.48
CA MET A 102 -14.11 3.43 2.52
C MET A 102 -14.95 3.49 3.80
N GLU A 103 -15.48 4.68 4.11
CA GLU A 103 -16.35 4.91 5.27
C GLU A 103 -17.60 4.02 5.29
N ASP A 104 -18.14 3.69 4.11
CA ASP A 104 -19.30 2.81 3.94
C ASP A 104 -18.95 1.31 4.01
N GLY A 105 -17.68 0.96 4.28
CA GLY A 105 -17.20 -0.42 4.33
C GLY A 105 -16.88 -1.04 2.97
N THR A 106 -17.10 -0.32 1.87
CA THR A 106 -16.62 -0.74 0.55
C THR A 106 -15.10 -0.80 0.57
N VAL A 107 -14.53 -1.87 0.03
CA VAL A 107 -13.08 -1.97 -0.17
C VAL A 107 -12.76 -1.88 -1.65
N TYR A 108 -11.80 -1.04 -2.02
CA TYR A 108 -11.23 -1.00 -3.36
C TYR A 108 -9.81 -1.53 -3.35
N ASN A 109 -9.43 -2.33 -4.34
CA ASN A 109 -8.03 -2.72 -4.55
C ASN A 109 -7.72 -2.70 -6.04
N ILE A 110 -6.46 -2.50 -6.38
CA ILE A 110 -5.98 -2.62 -7.76
C ILE A 110 -5.13 -3.88 -7.92
N GLY A 111 -5.27 -4.52 -9.07
CA GLY A 111 -4.44 -5.66 -9.44
C GLY A 111 -4.30 -5.82 -10.94
N MET A 112 -3.37 -6.68 -11.34
CA MET A 112 -3.19 -7.04 -12.74
C MET A 112 -4.14 -8.17 -13.12
N THR A 113 -4.87 -7.98 -14.22
CA THR A 113 -5.64 -9.05 -14.89
C THR A 113 -5.09 -9.27 -16.29
N VAL A 114 -5.36 -10.45 -16.86
CA VAL A 114 -5.01 -10.77 -18.25
C VAL A 114 -6.29 -11.16 -18.98
N GLY A 115 -6.68 -10.34 -19.96
CA GLY A 115 -7.86 -10.58 -20.79
C GLY A 115 -7.50 -10.76 -22.26
N ALA A 116 -8.53 -10.86 -23.11
CA ALA A 116 -8.36 -11.07 -24.55
C ALA A 116 -7.56 -9.96 -25.26
N THR A 117 -7.57 -8.73 -24.72
CA THR A 117 -6.84 -7.59 -25.26
C THR A 117 -5.46 -7.39 -24.62
N GLY A 118 -4.97 -8.36 -23.84
CA GLY A 118 -3.72 -8.27 -23.09
C GLY A 118 -3.90 -7.89 -21.62
N PRO A 119 -2.80 -7.64 -20.89
CA PRO A 119 -2.82 -7.32 -19.47
C PRO A 119 -3.37 -5.91 -19.21
N LYS A 120 -4.07 -5.77 -18.08
CA LYS A 120 -4.63 -4.50 -17.60
C LYS A 120 -4.42 -4.36 -16.10
N TYR A 121 -4.20 -3.12 -15.65
CA TYR A 121 -4.37 -2.77 -14.25
C TYR A 121 -5.85 -2.51 -14.01
N THR A 122 -6.47 -3.35 -13.19
CA THR A 122 -7.91 -3.39 -12.95
C THR A 122 -8.20 -3.00 -11.50
N VAL A 123 -9.12 -2.07 -11.30
CA VAL A 123 -9.66 -1.73 -10.00
C VAL A 123 -10.85 -2.64 -9.71
N PHE A 124 -10.77 -3.31 -8.56
CA PHE A 124 -11.80 -4.15 -8.00
C PHE A 124 -12.51 -3.42 -6.87
N LYS A 125 -13.83 -3.60 -6.80
CA LYS A 125 -14.67 -3.18 -5.68
C LYS A 125 -15.17 -4.41 -4.96
N PHE A 126 -15.08 -4.39 -3.64
CA PHE A 126 -15.61 -5.39 -2.74
C PHE A 126 -16.67 -4.71 -1.87
N PRO A 127 -17.96 -4.86 -2.21
CA PRO A 127 -19.04 -4.31 -1.41
C PRO A 127 -19.04 -4.89 0.02
N PRO A 128 -19.48 -4.11 1.03
CA PRO A 128 -19.69 -4.66 2.37
C PRO A 128 -20.83 -5.70 2.35
N PRO A 129 -20.89 -6.61 3.34
CA PRO A 129 -22.04 -7.50 3.53
C PRO A 129 -23.35 -6.72 3.63
N LYS A 130 -24.47 -7.25 3.10
CA LYS A 130 -25.76 -6.53 2.97
C LYS A 130 -26.30 -5.93 4.28
N ASN A 131 -26.05 -6.59 5.41
CA ASN A 131 -26.52 -6.18 6.73
C ASN A 131 -25.41 -5.52 7.57
N TRP A 132 -24.22 -5.29 6.99
CA TRP A 132 -23.12 -4.65 7.68
C TRP A 132 -23.42 -3.17 7.93
N LYS A 133 -23.23 -2.74 9.17
CA LYS A 133 -23.30 -1.33 9.56
C LYS A 133 -21.92 -0.86 10.03
N PRO A 134 -21.49 0.36 9.63
CA PRO A 134 -20.27 0.95 10.17
C PRO A 134 -20.40 1.12 11.69
N LYS A 135 -19.28 0.99 12.42
CA LYS A 135 -19.25 1.05 13.89
C LYS A 135 -19.71 2.39 14.48
N SER A 136 -19.80 3.45 13.67
CA SER A 136 -20.40 4.74 14.04
C SER A 136 -21.93 4.67 14.25
N MET A 137 -22.57 3.55 13.87
CA MET A 137 -23.98 3.27 14.11
C MET A 137 -24.15 2.17 15.18
N GLU A 138 -25.14 2.32 16.06
CA GLU A 138 -25.49 1.32 17.09
C GLU A 138 -25.66 -0.07 16.43
N ARG A 139 -24.83 -1.03 16.84
CA ARG A 139 -24.98 -2.44 16.46
C ARG A 139 -25.94 -3.10 17.44
N GLU A 140 -26.94 -3.80 16.93
CA GLU A 140 -27.67 -4.79 17.73
C GLU A 140 -26.68 -5.87 18.18
N THR A 141 -26.84 -6.37 19.41
CA THR A 141 -25.98 -7.39 20.01
C THR A 141 -25.86 -8.62 19.11
N GLU A 142 -24.64 -9.19 19.02
CA GLU A 142 -24.24 -10.33 18.15
C GLU A 142 -25.10 -11.61 18.27
N GLU A 143 -26.09 -11.66 19.17
CA GLU A 143 -26.89 -12.84 19.49
C GLU A 143 -27.94 -13.23 18.43
N ASN A 144 -28.17 -12.43 17.37
CA ASN A 144 -29.26 -12.68 16.40
C ASN A 144 -28.83 -12.87 14.93
N MET A 145 -27.54 -12.92 14.59
CA MET A 145 -27.14 -13.19 13.20
C MET A 145 -27.01 -14.70 12.93
N ASN A 146 -27.86 -15.22 12.04
CA ASN A 146 -27.77 -16.61 11.57
C ASN A 146 -26.41 -16.87 10.91
N GLU A 147 -25.78 -18.02 11.20
CA GLU A 147 -24.50 -18.41 10.61
C GLU A 147 -24.55 -18.51 9.06
N ASP A 148 -25.74 -18.70 8.49
CA ASP A 148 -26.02 -18.77 7.05
C ASP A 148 -25.97 -17.39 6.34
N GLU A 149 -25.81 -16.27 7.06
CA GLU A 149 -25.67 -14.92 6.47
C GLU A 149 -24.22 -14.42 6.32
N LYS A 150 -23.20 -15.25 6.60
CA LYS A 150 -21.79 -14.95 6.31
C LYS A 150 -21.56 -14.89 4.80
N SER A 151 -21.80 -13.74 4.18
CA SER A 151 -21.54 -13.52 2.75
C SER A 151 -20.03 -13.53 2.49
N ASP A 152 -19.57 -14.41 1.61
CA ASP A 152 -18.20 -14.38 1.07
C ASP A 152 -17.92 -13.00 0.44
N PRO A 153 -17.09 -12.13 1.05
CA PRO A 153 -16.92 -10.74 0.61
C PRO A 153 -16.28 -10.66 -0.79
N PHE A 154 -15.67 -11.73 -1.26
CA PHE A 154 -15.05 -11.81 -2.58
C PHE A 154 -15.97 -12.39 -3.65
N GLY A 155 -17.10 -13.01 -3.27
CA GLY A 155 -18.11 -13.53 -4.19
C GLY A 155 -18.91 -12.42 -4.88
N SER A 156 -19.04 -11.26 -4.23
CA SER A 156 -19.69 -10.06 -4.75
C SER A 156 -18.73 -9.03 -5.33
N ALA A 157 -17.48 -9.42 -5.60
CA ALA A 157 -16.48 -8.51 -6.13
C ALA A 157 -16.82 -8.06 -7.55
N GLU A 158 -16.69 -6.76 -7.82
CA GLU A 158 -16.97 -6.14 -9.11
C GLU A 158 -15.66 -5.64 -9.73
N GLN A 159 -15.43 -5.94 -11.01
CA GLN A 159 -14.39 -5.26 -11.79
C GLN A 159 -14.95 -3.92 -12.26
N ILE A 160 -14.48 -2.82 -11.67
CA ILE A 160 -14.99 -1.48 -11.98
C ILE A 160 -14.45 -1.01 -13.32
N GLY A 161 -13.16 -1.21 -13.57
CA GLY A 161 -12.48 -0.76 -14.76
C GLY A 161 -11.00 -0.59 -14.54
N GLY A 162 -10.33 0.17 -15.40
CA GLY A 162 -8.87 0.30 -15.32
C GLY A 162 -8.22 0.74 -16.62
N VAL A 163 -6.92 0.49 -16.72
CA VAL A 163 -6.08 0.92 -17.85
C VAL A 163 -5.23 -0.24 -18.38
N GLY A 164 -4.98 -0.23 -19.69
CA GLY A 164 -4.05 -1.19 -20.30
C GLY A 164 -2.62 -0.93 -19.84
N VAL A 165 -1.85 -2.00 -19.72
CA VAL A 165 -0.43 -1.92 -19.35
C VAL A 165 0.38 -1.31 -20.50
N ARG A 166 1.29 -0.37 -20.21
CA ARG A 166 2.14 0.27 -21.24
C ARG A 166 3.03 -0.72 -21.98
N TRP A 167 3.57 -1.72 -21.28
CA TRP A 167 4.41 -2.78 -21.87
C TRP A 167 3.82 -4.18 -21.57
N PRO A 168 3.13 -4.81 -22.52
CA PRO A 168 2.41 -6.08 -22.26
C PRO A 168 3.28 -7.24 -21.73
N LEU A 169 4.58 -7.26 -22.02
CA LEU A 169 5.52 -8.28 -21.51
C LEU A 169 6.36 -7.78 -20.31
N HIS A 170 6.14 -6.54 -19.88
CA HIS A 170 6.82 -5.87 -18.78
C HIS A 170 5.80 -5.02 -17.98
N PRO A 171 4.77 -5.62 -17.39
CA PRO A 171 3.85 -4.89 -16.51
C PRO A 171 4.59 -4.19 -15.39
N GLY A 172 4.17 -2.96 -15.10
CA GLY A 172 4.67 -2.14 -14.00
C GLY A 172 4.37 -2.77 -12.64
N TYR A 173 5.34 -2.68 -11.74
CA TYR A 173 5.17 -2.98 -10.33
C TYR A 173 4.39 -1.83 -9.67
N MET A 174 3.32 -2.15 -8.96
CA MET A 174 2.52 -1.18 -8.23
C MET A 174 2.28 -1.70 -6.83
N HIS A 175 2.61 -0.88 -5.84
CA HIS A 175 2.48 -1.24 -4.43
C HIS A 175 1.25 -0.57 -3.79
N SER A 176 0.82 0.59 -4.27
CA SER A 176 -0.39 1.28 -3.82
C SER A 176 -1.00 2.13 -4.95
N PHE A 177 -2.13 2.76 -4.70
CA PHE A 177 -2.81 3.64 -5.66
C PHE A 177 -3.53 4.77 -4.93
N GLY A 178 -4.06 5.74 -5.68
CA GLY A 178 -4.88 6.83 -5.13
C GLY A 178 -6.37 6.61 -5.38
N VAL A 179 -7.19 7.18 -4.51
CA VAL A 179 -8.64 7.31 -4.67
C VAL A 179 -9.06 8.74 -4.33
N THR A 180 -9.98 9.30 -5.10
CA THR A 180 -10.67 10.59 -4.85
C THR A 180 -12.17 10.37 -4.96
N ASP A 181 -13.01 11.39 -4.81
CA ASP A 181 -14.46 11.26 -4.99
C ASP A 181 -14.86 10.71 -6.38
N ASN A 182 -14.19 11.14 -7.44
CA ASN A 182 -14.51 10.80 -8.83
C ASN A 182 -13.46 9.94 -9.55
N PHE A 183 -12.23 9.83 -9.05
CA PHE A 183 -11.14 9.14 -9.75
C PHE A 183 -10.43 8.08 -8.90
N PHE A 184 -9.96 7.03 -9.55
CA PHE A 184 -8.80 6.27 -9.10
C PHE A 184 -7.56 6.83 -9.79
N VAL A 185 -6.46 6.93 -9.05
CA VAL A 185 -5.17 7.40 -9.58
C VAL A 185 -4.20 6.23 -9.61
N ILE A 186 -3.88 5.73 -10.80
CA ILE A 186 -2.96 4.61 -11.01
C ILE A 186 -1.58 5.18 -11.36
N VAL A 187 -0.56 4.85 -10.56
CA VAL A 187 0.82 5.29 -10.76
C VAL A 187 1.62 4.15 -11.39
N GLU A 188 1.77 4.18 -12.73
CA GLU A 188 2.56 3.22 -13.49
C GLU A 188 4.03 3.69 -13.58
N GLN A 189 4.81 3.33 -12.56
CA GLN A 189 6.25 3.60 -12.47
C GLN A 189 7.08 2.76 -13.46
N PRO A 190 8.29 3.20 -13.85
CA PRO A 190 9.13 2.47 -14.80
C PRO A 190 9.92 1.31 -14.16
N LEU A 191 9.48 0.80 -13.01
CA LEU A 191 9.89 -0.50 -12.48
C LEU A 191 8.89 -1.56 -12.94
N SER A 192 9.33 -2.52 -13.72
CA SER A 192 8.47 -3.56 -14.31
C SER A 192 8.85 -4.97 -13.85
N ILE A 193 7.93 -5.90 -14.02
CA ILE A 193 8.13 -7.34 -13.87
C ILE A 193 8.21 -7.94 -15.28
N SER A 194 9.39 -8.40 -15.70
CA SER A 194 9.55 -9.05 -17.01
C SER A 194 8.88 -10.42 -17.01
N VAL A 195 7.95 -10.65 -17.93
CA VAL A 195 7.26 -11.94 -18.07
C VAL A 195 8.25 -13.05 -18.45
N ALA A 196 9.19 -12.78 -19.36
CA ALA A 196 10.20 -13.74 -19.77
C ALA A 196 11.10 -14.17 -18.60
N GLU A 197 11.52 -13.21 -17.78
CA GLU A 197 12.34 -13.48 -16.59
C GLU A 197 11.53 -14.14 -15.48
N SER A 198 10.24 -13.84 -15.35
CA SER A 198 9.36 -14.54 -14.41
C SER A 198 9.24 -16.02 -14.74
N VAL A 199 9.14 -16.37 -16.04
CA VAL A 199 9.17 -17.77 -16.51
C VAL A 199 10.54 -18.39 -16.24
N ARG A 200 11.63 -17.70 -16.59
CA ARG A 200 13.00 -18.17 -16.38
C ARG A 200 13.29 -18.44 -14.90
N THR A 201 12.97 -17.49 -14.02
CA THR A 201 13.18 -17.59 -12.57
C THR A 201 12.36 -18.72 -11.97
N THR A 202 11.11 -18.93 -12.42
CA THR A 202 10.30 -20.08 -11.99
C THR A 202 10.94 -21.42 -12.39
N LEU A 203 11.41 -21.56 -13.64
CA LEU A 203 12.02 -22.81 -14.13
C LEU A 203 13.37 -23.11 -13.46
N LEU A 204 14.18 -22.07 -13.22
CA LEU A 204 15.50 -22.17 -12.57
C LEU A 204 15.42 -22.11 -11.04
N ASN A 205 14.22 -21.92 -10.49
CA ASN A 205 13.97 -21.71 -9.07
C ASN A 205 14.86 -20.58 -8.52
N GLU A 206 14.88 -19.42 -9.18
CA GLU A 206 15.57 -18.20 -8.72
C GLU A 206 14.59 -17.29 -7.95
N ALA A 207 15.11 -16.37 -7.14
CA ALA A 207 14.29 -15.42 -6.39
C ALA A 207 13.49 -14.51 -7.34
N MET A 208 12.26 -14.14 -6.94
CA MET A 208 11.36 -13.35 -7.77
C MET A 208 11.91 -11.94 -8.06
N ALA A 209 12.69 -11.35 -7.16
CA ALA A 209 13.32 -10.04 -7.36
C ALA A 209 14.13 -9.98 -8.66
N ALA A 210 14.67 -11.11 -9.14
CA ALA A 210 15.41 -11.17 -10.40
C ALA A 210 14.56 -10.90 -11.66
N SER A 211 13.22 -10.89 -11.56
CA SER A 211 12.33 -10.52 -12.69
C SER A 211 12.14 -9.01 -12.85
N PHE A 212 12.58 -8.20 -11.88
CA PHE A 212 12.36 -6.75 -11.89
C PHE A 212 13.30 -6.05 -12.88
N ARG A 213 12.78 -5.06 -13.62
CA ARG A 213 13.55 -4.26 -14.59
C ARG A 213 13.17 -2.79 -14.45
N TRP A 214 14.15 -1.96 -14.14
CA TRP A 214 14.05 -0.51 -14.07
C TRP A 214 14.38 0.13 -15.41
N TYR A 215 13.56 1.06 -15.87
CA TYR A 215 13.75 1.81 -17.11
C TYR A 215 13.90 3.32 -16.82
N GLN A 216 15.09 3.72 -16.39
CA GLN A 216 15.36 5.08 -15.91
C GLN A 216 14.97 6.20 -16.90
N ASP A 217 15.14 5.97 -18.21
CA ASP A 217 14.83 6.95 -19.27
C ASP A 217 13.34 7.00 -19.66
N LYS A 218 12.46 6.30 -18.94
CA LYS A 218 11.03 6.24 -19.22
C LYS A 218 10.25 7.01 -18.15
N PRO A 219 9.27 7.84 -18.53
CA PRO A 219 8.51 8.61 -17.56
C PRO A 219 7.66 7.69 -16.68
N THR A 220 7.33 8.16 -15.48
CA THR A 220 6.20 7.61 -14.71
C THR A 220 4.90 8.08 -15.36
N LEU A 221 3.91 7.19 -15.50
CA LEU A 221 2.57 7.55 -15.96
C LEU A 221 1.61 7.64 -14.78
N LEU A 222 0.81 8.70 -14.76
CA LEU A 222 -0.24 8.94 -13.77
C LEU A 222 -1.58 8.87 -14.47
N HIS A 223 -2.32 7.78 -14.30
CA HIS A 223 -3.61 7.57 -14.97
C HIS A 223 -4.76 7.95 -14.04
N LEU A 224 -5.68 8.77 -14.54
CA LEU A 224 -6.98 8.99 -13.92
C LEU A 224 -8.00 8.04 -14.53
N VAL A 225 -8.59 7.17 -13.71
CA VAL A 225 -9.68 6.28 -14.09
C VAL A 225 -10.95 6.76 -13.39
N ASP A 226 -12.00 7.06 -14.16
CA ASP A 226 -13.26 7.54 -13.63
C ASP A 226 -13.95 6.44 -12.79
N ARG A 227 -14.30 6.75 -11.54
CA ARG A 227 -14.86 5.77 -10.57
C ARG A 227 -16.24 5.27 -10.95
N LYS A 228 -17.04 6.08 -11.66
CA LYS A 228 -18.42 5.76 -12.01
C LYS A 228 -18.48 4.85 -13.23
N THR A 229 -17.66 5.15 -14.23
CA THR A 229 -17.66 4.48 -15.54
C THR A 229 -16.57 3.43 -15.69
N GLY A 230 -15.54 3.47 -14.85
CA GLY A 230 -14.37 2.60 -14.92
C GLY A 230 -13.44 2.88 -16.10
N LYS A 231 -13.70 3.94 -16.87
CA LYS A 231 -12.94 4.27 -18.07
C LYS A 231 -11.73 5.14 -17.73
N LEU A 232 -10.65 4.96 -18.49
CA LEU A 232 -9.54 5.89 -18.48
C LEU A 232 -10.04 7.29 -18.89
N HIS A 233 -9.82 8.27 -18.02
CA HIS A 233 -10.16 9.68 -18.26
C HIS A 233 -8.98 10.43 -18.89
N SER A 234 -7.79 10.33 -18.30
CA SER A 234 -6.58 11.04 -18.73
C SER A 234 -5.33 10.30 -18.27
N THR A 235 -4.21 10.49 -18.99
CA THR A 235 -2.87 9.99 -18.60
C THR A 235 -1.83 11.10 -18.59
N TYR A 236 -1.21 11.39 -17.46
CA TYR A 236 -0.15 12.38 -17.33
C TYR A 236 1.23 11.71 -17.31
N THR A 237 2.28 12.44 -17.66
CA THR A 237 3.66 11.99 -17.48
C THR A 237 4.32 12.78 -16.36
N ALA A 238 5.21 12.14 -15.61
CA ALA A 238 6.13 12.78 -14.68
C ALA A 238 7.55 12.26 -14.94
N ASP A 239 8.55 12.90 -14.35
CA ASP A 239 9.91 12.36 -14.31
C ASP A 239 9.91 10.94 -13.70
N SER A 240 10.91 10.14 -14.02
CA SER A 240 11.02 8.79 -13.49
C SER A 240 11.26 8.83 -11.98
N PHE A 241 10.46 8.04 -11.25
CA PHE A 241 10.64 7.83 -9.82
C PHE A 241 10.16 6.43 -9.44
N PHE A 242 10.75 5.89 -8.38
CA PHE A 242 10.26 4.69 -7.71
C PHE A 242 9.35 5.09 -6.54
N TYR A 243 8.29 4.33 -6.28
CA TYR A 243 7.45 4.52 -5.10
C TYR A 243 6.92 3.19 -4.59
N LEU A 244 6.59 3.19 -3.30
CA LEU A 244 5.74 2.18 -2.68
C LEU A 244 4.41 2.79 -2.25
N HIS A 245 4.42 3.90 -1.51
CA HIS A 245 3.21 4.42 -0.87
C HIS A 245 2.74 5.77 -1.43
N VAL A 246 1.47 5.81 -1.83
CA VAL A 246 0.67 7.03 -1.96
C VAL A 246 0.26 7.50 -0.55
N ILE A 247 0.43 8.79 -0.27
CA ILE A 247 0.05 9.42 1.01
C ILE A 247 -1.45 9.70 1.01
N ASN A 248 -1.93 10.47 0.03
CA ASN A 248 -3.34 10.73 -0.22
C ASN A 248 -3.53 11.29 -1.63
N SER A 249 -4.78 11.32 -2.10
CA SER A 249 -5.18 12.03 -3.32
C SER A 249 -6.52 12.72 -3.11
N TYR A 250 -6.74 13.86 -3.75
CA TYR A 250 -8.02 14.58 -3.66
C TYR A 250 -8.24 15.51 -4.86
N GLU A 251 -9.48 15.95 -5.04
CA GLU A 251 -9.86 16.87 -6.11
C GLU A 251 -9.90 18.32 -5.62
N VAL A 252 -9.43 19.24 -6.47
CA VAL A 252 -9.57 20.69 -6.30
C VAL A 252 -10.42 21.21 -7.44
N ASN A 253 -11.62 21.68 -7.12
CA ASN A 253 -12.55 22.26 -8.10
C ASN A 253 -12.04 23.63 -8.60
N ILE A 254 -12.67 24.16 -9.64
CA ILE A 254 -12.22 25.39 -10.30
C ILE A 254 -12.33 26.63 -9.39
N GLU A 255 -13.32 26.68 -8.50
CA GLU A 255 -13.50 27.81 -7.59
C GLU A 255 -12.42 27.84 -6.50
N GLU A 256 -12.10 26.69 -5.91
CA GLU A 256 -10.96 26.54 -5.00
C GLU A 256 -9.62 26.80 -5.69
N ALA A 257 -9.45 26.34 -6.92
CA ALA A 257 -8.23 26.59 -7.71
C ALA A 257 -8.02 28.10 -7.91
N LYS A 258 -9.07 28.83 -8.31
CA LYS A 258 -9.01 30.30 -8.48
C LYS A 258 -8.65 31.02 -7.17
N GLN A 259 -9.19 30.57 -6.03
CA GLN A 259 -8.84 31.14 -4.72
C GLN A 259 -7.34 30.98 -4.41
N ASN A 260 -6.72 29.89 -4.88
CA ASN A 260 -5.29 29.63 -4.74
C ASN A 260 -4.45 30.15 -5.93
N LYS A 261 -5.02 30.97 -6.81
CA LYS A 261 -4.39 31.53 -8.02
C LYS A 261 -3.91 30.47 -9.02
N GLU A 262 -4.58 29.33 -9.04
CA GLU A 262 -4.36 28.24 -9.99
C GLU A 262 -5.30 28.39 -11.19
N GLN A 263 -4.87 27.91 -12.35
CA GLN A 263 -5.55 28.17 -13.63
C GLN A 263 -6.65 27.16 -13.96
N SER A 264 -6.67 26.01 -13.28
CA SER A 264 -7.56 24.90 -13.59
C SER A 264 -7.93 24.11 -12.35
N ALA A 265 -9.10 23.46 -12.40
CA ALA A 265 -9.37 22.33 -11.53
C ALA A 265 -8.26 21.27 -11.71
N HIS A 266 -8.03 20.43 -10.71
CA HIS A 266 -7.01 19.39 -10.78
C HIS A 266 -7.21 18.30 -9.74
N VAL A 267 -6.63 17.13 -9.98
CA VAL A 267 -6.42 16.11 -8.95
C VAL A 267 -5.04 16.34 -8.32
N VAL A 268 -4.97 16.34 -7.00
CA VAL A 268 -3.72 16.28 -6.25
C VAL A 268 -3.44 14.82 -5.91
N ILE A 269 -2.19 14.38 -6.09
CA ILE A 269 -1.68 13.11 -5.55
C ILE A 269 -0.34 13.34 -4.86
N ASP A 270 -0.26 12.89 -3.60
CA ASP A 270 0.93 12.97 -2.77
C ASP A 270 1.55 11.58 -2.61
N ILE A 271 2.85 11.44 -2.84
CA ILE A 271 3.53 10.13 -2.96
C ILE A 271 4.89 10.17 -2.25
N CYS A 272 5.25 9.09 -1.55
CA CYS A 272 6.63 8.87 -1.09
C CYS A 272 7.49 8.41 -2.29
N CYS A 273 8.28 9.33 -2.87
CA CYS A 273 9.05 9.08 -4.08
C CYS A 273 10.54 8.86 -3.78
N TYR A 274 11.15 7.96 -4.54
CA TYR A 274 12.59 7.71 -4.60
C TYR A 274 13.08 7.99 -6.03
N ALA A 275 14.35 8.35 -6.18
CA ALA A 275 14.94 8.56 -7.50
C ALA A 275 14.90 7.28 -8.37
N ASP A 276 15.14 6.14 -7.74
CA ASP A 276 15.21 4.83 -8.39
C ASP A 276 14.94 3.71 -7.34
N PRO A 277 14.86 2.43 -7.75
CA PRO A 277 14.47 1.34 -6.85
C PRO A 277 15.63 0.77 -6.01
N SER A 278 16.79 1.43 -5.94
CA SER A 278 17.95 0.99 -5.14
C SER A 278 17.63 0.82 -3.64
N MET A 279 16.57 1.48 -3.16
CA MET A 279 16.05 1.24 -1.81
C MET A 279 15.68 -0.25 -1.57
N LEU A 280 15.24 -0.98 -2.59
CA LEU A 280 14.95 -2.42 -2.47
C LEU A 280 16.19 -3.25 -2.11
N ASP A 281 17.37 -2.87 -2.62
CA ASP A 281 18.62 -3.55 -2.31
C ASP A 281 18.99 -3.40 -0.84
N CYS A 282 18.55 -2.29 -0.23
CA CYS A 282 18.79 -2.03 1.17
C CYS A 282 17.84 -2.83 2.09
N MET A 283 16.74 -3.36 1.56
CA MET A 283 15.82 -4.22 2.32
C MET A 283 16.30 -5.67 2.43
N TYR A 284 17.43 -6.05 1.78
CA TYR A 284 18.04 -7.35 2.03
C TYR A 284 18.61 -7.44 3.44
N VAL A 285 18.36 -8.56 4.13
CA VAL A 285 18.84 -8.80 5.50
C VAL A 285 20.34 -8.61 5.64
N GLU A 286 21.12 -8.99 4.63
CA GLU A 286 22.57 -8.82 4.66
C GLU A 286 22.99 -7.36 4.55
N ALA A 287 22.31 -6.57 3.71
CA ALA A 287 22.52 -5.13 3.63
C ALA A 287 22.15 -4.44 4.95
N MET A 288 21.02 -4.81 5.56
CA MET A 288 20.60 -4.28 6.87
C MET A 288 21.60 -4.56 8.00
N LYS A 289 22.21 -5.76 8.03
CA LYS A 289 23.26 -6.09 9.01
C LYS A 289 24.51 -5.22 8.86
N GLY A 290 24.87 -4.88 7.63
CA GLY A 290 26.01 -4.02 7.28
C GLY A 290 25.68 -2.53 7.26
N ALA A 291 24.43 -2.12 7.50
CA ALA A 291 23.95 -0.76 7.31
C ALA A 291 24.79 0.30 8.02
N GLN A 292 25.23 0.01 9.25
CA GLN A 292 26.04 0.93 10.07
C GLN A 292 27.51 1.04 9.59
N GLN A 293 27.95 0.15 8.71
CA GLN A 293 29.32 0.10 8.18
C GLN A 293 29.40 0.66 6.75
N ASN A 294 28.28 0.67 6.03
CA ASN A 294 28.20 1.17 4.66
C ASN A 294 27.80 2.65 4.67
N VAL A 295 28.76 3.52 4.37
CA VAL A 295 28.58 4.99 4.32
C VAL A 295 27.54 5.43 3.29
N ASP A 296 27.32 4.64 2.24
CA ASP A 296 26.37 4.95 1.18
C ASP A 296 24.97 4.38 1.46
N TYR A 297 24.81 3.48 2.45
CA TYR A 297 23.54 2.80 2.73
C TYR A 297 22.40 3.77 2.99
N ALA A 298 22.70 4.83 3.73
CA ALA A 298 21.73 5.85 4.06
C ALA A 298 21.26 6.57 2.78
N SER A 299 22.18 6.89 1.86
CA SER A 299 21.88 7.66 0.63
C SER A 299 20.90 6.93 -0.31
N LEU A 300 20.86 5.60 -0.24
CA LEU A 300 19.96 4.75 -1.01
C LEU A 300 18.52 4.75 -0.46
N PHE A 301 18.30 5.23 0.77
CA PHE A 301 16.99 5.42 1.41
C PHE A 301 16.43 6.83 1.26
N HIS A 302 17.05 7.66 0.42
CA HIS A 302 16.74 9.08 0.31
C HIS A 302 15.45 9.35 -0.49
N GLY A 303 14.31 8.91 0.05
CA GLY A 303 12.99 9.23 -0.45
C GLY A 303 12.57 10.65 -0.09
N ARG A 304 11.57 11.21 -0.77
CA ARG A 304 10.93 12.49 -0.43
C ARG A 304 9.42 12.42 -0.69
N PRO A 305 8.58 12.97 0.20
CA PRO A 305 7.16 13.14 -0.09
C PRO A 305 6.98 14.23 -1.15
N MET A 306 6.37 13.87 -2.27
CA MET A 306 6.18 14.74 -3.43
C MET A 306 4.70 14.87 -3.77
N ARG A 307 4.29 16.08 -4.15
CA ARG A 307 2.94 16.41 -4.62
C ARG A 307 2.93 16.63 -6.11
N PHE A 308 2.03 15.96 -6.81
CA PHE A 308 1.74 16.17 -8.22
C PHE A 308 0.33 16.76 -8.38
N LYS A 309 0.19 17.71 -9.31
CA LYS A 309 -1.10 18.32 -9.66
C LYS A 309 -1.45 17.93 -11.09
N LEU A 310 -2.57 17.23 -11.26
CA LEU A 310 -3.04 16.67 -12.52
C LEU A 310 -4.18 17.55 -13.07
N PRO A 311 -3.91 18.48 -13.98
CA PRO A 311 -4.87 19.51 -14.37
C PRO A 311 -6.04 18.93 -15.17
N LEU A 312 -7.24 19.38 -14.81
CA LEU A 312 -8.54 19.00 -15.38
C LEU A 312 -9.19 20.21 -16.05
N LYS A 313 -9.96 19.97 -17.12
CA LYS A 313 -10.84 20.98 -17.69
C LYS A 313 -12.25 20.77 -17.15
N THR A 314 -12.89 21.85 -16.72
CA THR A 314 -14.30 21.82 -16.31
C THR A 314 -15.18 22.22 -17.49
N GLU A 315 -16.25 21.48 -17.72
CA GLU A 315 -17.32 21.84 -18.64
C GLU A 315 -18.65 21.83 -17.89
N THR A 316 -19.45 22.87 -18.13
CA THR A 316 -20.80 23.01 -17.56
C THR A 316 -21.82 22.71 -18.65
N ASP A 317 -22.75 21.80 -18.38
CA ASP A 317 -23.85 21.52 -19.30
C ASP A 317 -24.92 22.63 -19.26
N ALA A 318 -25.94 22.50 -20.11
CA ALA A 318 -27.04 23.48 -20.20
C ALA A 318 -27.88 23.57 -18.92
N ASP A 319 -27.85 22.53 -18.08
CA ASP A 319 -28.59 22.43 -16.82
C ASP A 319 -27.76 22.94 -15.62
N GLY A 320 -26.51 23.37 -15.86
CA GLY A 320 -25.61 23.88 -14.84
C GLY A 320 -24.78 22.83 -14.12
N ASN A 321 -24.80 21.56 -14.55
CA ASN A 321 -23.97 20.53 -13.95
C ASN A 321 -22.53 20.62 -14.46
N GLU A 322 -21.58 20.64 -13.53
CA GLU A 322 -20.16 20.60 -13.86
C GLU A 322 -19.67 19.16 -14.04
N SER A 323 -18.83 18.97 -15.05
CA SER A 323 -18.14 17.72 -15.33
C SER A 323 -16.67 17.97 -15.64
N TYR A 324 -15.82 16.99 -15.32
CA TYR A 324 -14.40 17.02 -15.65
C TYR A 324 -14.16 16.34 -17.00
N VAL A 325 -13.54 17.06 -17.92
CA VAL A 325 -13.07 16.53 -19.21
C VAL A 325 -11.55 16.60 -19.28
N SER A 326 -10.95 15.78 -20.13
CA SER A 326 -9.50 15.74 -20.31
C SER A 326 -8.98 17.06 -20.88
N MET A 327 -7.83 17.53 -20.37
CA MET A 327 -7.09 18.67 -20.95
C MET A 327 -6.22 18.28 -22.15
N GLN A 328 -6.13 16.99 -22.47
CA GLN A 328 -5.20 16.46 -23.45
C GLN A 328 -5.63 16.78 -24.88
N LYS A 329 -4.66 17.14 -25.72
CA LYS A 329 -4.85 17.33 -27.16
C LYS A 329 -4.13 16.21 -27.90
N ASN A 330 -4.83 15.57 -28.85
CA ASN A 330 -4.28 14.56 -29.75
C ASN A 330 -3.57 13.39 -29.00
N ASP A 331 -4.18 12.89 -27.93
CA ASP A 331 -3.68 11.77 -27.11
C ASP A 331 -2.25 11.95 -26.55
N THR A 332 -1.70 13.18 -26.55
CA THR A 332 -0.40 13.46 -25.93
C THR A 332 -0.58 13.71 -24.43
N PRO A 333 0.06 12.92 -23.55
CA PRO A 333 0.07 13.17 -22.11
C PRO A 333 0.62 14.55 -21.76
N ILE A 334 0.00 15.22 -20.78
CA ILE A 334 0.54 16.43 -20.18
C ILE A 334 1.62 16.02 -19.19
N HIS A 335 2.81 16.64 -19.31
CA HIS A 335 3.87 16.47 -18.32
C HIS A 335 3.62 17.34 -17.09
N VAL A 336 3.69 16.74 -15.90
CA VAL A 336 3.49 17.40 -14.62
C VAL A 336 4.76 17.33 -13.78
N SER A 337 5.12 18.45 -13.15
CA SER A 337 6.21 18.50 -12.19
C SER A 337 5.70 18.21 -10.78
N SER A 338 6.62 17.87 -9.88
CA SER A 338 6.35 17.66 -8.46
C SER A 338 6.81 18.83 -7.59
N GLU A 339 6.18 18.92 -6.42
CA GLU A 339 6.58 19.79 -5.32
C GLU A 339 6.96 18.93 -4.11
N ILE A 340 8.10 19.21 -3.47
CA ILE A 340 8.51 18.53 -2.24
C ILE A 340 7.67 19.05 -1.06
N LEU A 341 7.04 18.15 -0.32
CA LEU A 341 6.16 18.47 0.81
C LEU A 341 6.91 18.59 2.15
N CYS A 342 8.03 17.87 2.27
CA CYS A 342 8.88 17.82 3.45
C CYS A 342 10.32 17.58 2.99
N ASP A 343 11.27 18.27 3.60
CA ASP A 343 12.71 18.12 3.41
C ASP A 343 13.29 16.88 4.13
N LEU A 344 12.46 16.10 4.82
CA LEU A 344 12.81 14.77 5.31
C LEU A 344 12.16 13.68 4.45
N GLY A 345 12.93 12.63 4.19
CA GLY A 345 12.42 11.39 3.62
C GLY A 345 11.45 10.72 4.56
N CYS A 346 10.41 10.12 4.00
CA CYS A 346 9.37 9.50 4.77
C CYS A 346 8.87 8.24 4.09
N GLU A 347 8.43 7.28 4.89
CA GLU A 347 7.71 6.13 4.39
C GLU A 347 6.58 5.66 5.31
N THR A 348 5.79 4.71 4.80
CA THR A 348 4.60 4.15 5.46
C THR A 348 3.70 5.28 5.97
N PRO A 349 3.25 6.18 5.07
CA PRO A 349 2.49 7.35 5.46
C PRO A 349 1.10 6.97 5.94
N ARG A 350 0.59 7.71 6.93
CA ARG A 350 -0.75 7.61 7.47
C ARG A 350 -1.37 9.01 7.58
N ILE A 351 -2.68 9.07 7.47
CA ILE A 351 -3.48 10.29 7.63
C ILE A 351 -4.65 10.01 8.56
N ASN A 352 -5.50 11.01 8.82
CA ASN A 352 -6.84 10.77 9.35
C ASN A 352 -7.71 10.11 8.27
N TYR A 353 -7.49 8.81 8.08
CA TYR A 353 -7.99 8.06 6.93
C TYR A 353 -9.53 8.04 6.88
N GLU A 354 -10.18 7.85 8.03
CA GLU A 354 -11.65 7.79 8.12
C GLU A 354 -12.34 9.05 7.59
N LYS A 355 -11.76 10.24 7.84
CA LYS A 355 -12.39 11.52 7.46
C LYS A 355 -11.78 12.15 6.21
N ASN A 356 -10.51 11.87 5.90
CA ASN A 356 -9.74 12.60 4.91
C ASN A 356 -9.23 11.75 3.73
N LEU A 357 -9.51 10.44 3.70
CA LEU A 357 -9.23 9.65 2.49
C LEU A 357 -9.97 10.25 1.28
N GLY A 358 -9.23 10.52 0.20
CA GLY A 358 -9.83 11.03 -1.03
C GLY A 358 -10.21 12.51 -0.99
N LYS A 359 -9.98 13.18 0.14
CA LYS A 359 -10.40 14.54 0.42
C LYS A 359 -9.21 15.42 0.78
N LYS A 360 -9.38 16.73 0.61
CA LYS A 360 -8.39 17.71 1.03
C LYS A 360 -8.05 17.52 2.51
N TYR A 361 -6.76 17.58 2.82
CA TYR A 361 -6.22 17.23 4.13
C TYR A 361 -5.00 18.12 4.43
N ARG A 362 -4.62 18.19 5.70
CA ARG A 362 -3.55 19.05 6.20
C ARG A 362 -2.37 18.28 6.78
N TYR A 363 -2.61 17.13 7.39
CA TYR A 363 -1.59 16.40 8.14
C TYR A 363 -1.38 14.99 7.61
N PHE A 364 -0.12 14.60 7.50
CA PHE A 364 0.26 13.19 7.45
C PHE A 364 1.31 12.86 8.50
N TYR A 365 1.39 11.58 8.81
CA TYR A 365 2.30 10.97 9.77
C TYR A 365 3.10 9.91 9.02
N ALA A 366 4.39 9.75 9.31
CA ALA A 366 5.20 8.75 8.65
C ALA A 366 6.38 8.33 9.53
N ILE A 367 6.98 7.17 9.23
CA ILE A 367 8.35 6.91 9.68
C ILE A 367 9.31 7.66 8.79
N SER A 368 10.48 7.99 9.32
CA SER A 368 11.57 8.54 8.56
C SER A 368 12.86 7.85 8.98
N SER A 369 13.68 7.56 7.98
CA SER A 369 15.03 7.03 8.12
C SER A 369 15.89 7.84 7.16
N ASP A 370 16.02 9.13 7.45
CA ASP A 370 16.84 10.03 6.64
C ASP A 370 18.29 9.98 7.09
N VAL A 371 19.20 10.15 6.14
CA VAL A 371 20.65 10.23 6.35
C VAL A 371 21.03 11.50 7.09
N ASP A 372 20.15 12.51 7.01
CA ASP A 372 20.33 13.84 7.55
C ASP A 372 20.00 13.93 9.05
N VAL A 373 19.64 12.81 9.70
CA VAL A 373 19.33 12.76 11.13
C VAL A 373 20.27 11.82 11.91
N GLU A 374 20.67 12.24 13.11
CA GLU A 374 21.61 11.48 13.96
C GLU A 374 21.04 10.12 14.43
N ASN A 375 19.72 9.97 14.46
CA ASN A 375 19.05 8.75 14.90
C ASN A 375 18.38 8.01 13.72
N PRO A 376 18.83 6.81 13.34
CA PRO A 376 18.17 6.01 12.32
C PRO A 376 16.86 5.45 12.89
N GLY A 377 15.74 6.08 12.55
CA GLY A 377 14.41 5.63 13.02
C GLY A 377 13.69 6.70 13.83
N ILE A 378 13.05 7.61 13.12
CA ILE A 378 12.20 8.65 13.70
C ILE A 378 10.77 8.53 13.16
N MET A 379 9.83 9.16 13.84
CA MET A 379 8.49 9.42 13.30
C MET A 379 8.30 10.91 13.11
N ILE A 380 7.61 11.26 12.05
CA ILE A 380 7.31 12.65 11.69
C ILE A 380 5.82 12.88 11.62
N LYS A 381 5.42 14.09 12.00
CA LYS A 381 4.15 14.72 11.62
C LYS A 381 4.46 15.89 10.71
N VAL A 382 3.81 15.96 9.58
CA VAL A 382 3.97 17.06 8.61
C VAL A 382 2.67 17.86 8.52
N ASP A 383 2.80 19.19 8.57
CA ASP A 383 1.70 20.14 8.35
C ASP A 383 1.88 20.80 6.97
N LEU A 384 1.00 20.44 6.05
CA LEU A 384 1.06 20.85 4.64
C LEU A 384 0.72 22.33 4.43
N GLU A 385 -0.04 22.94 5.33
CA GLU A 385 -0.38 24.36 5.23
C GLU A 385 0.78 25.26 5.66
N THR A 386 1.39 24.93 6.81
CA THR A 386 2.50 25.72 7.35
C THR A 386 3.86 25.29 6.79
N ARG A 387 3.91 24.17 6.06
CA ARG A 387 5.14 23.50 5.59
C ARG A 387 6.13 23.24 6.73
N SER A 388 5.59 22.85 7.88
CA SER A 388 6.37 22.55 9.08
C SER A 388 6.28 21.07 9.43
N ARG A 389 7.20 20.61 10.27
CA ARG A 389 7.24 19.22 10.74
C ARG A 389 7.56 19.14 12.22
N LYS A 390 7.06 18.09 12.86
CA LYS A 390 7.45 17.66 14.20
C LYS A 390 8.07 16.28 14.11
N VAL A 391 9.05 16.01 14.98
CA VAL A 391 9.82 14.77 14.98
C VAL A 391 9.74 14.15 16.37
N TRP A 392 9.56 12.84 16.42
CA TRP A 392 9.76 12.02 17.61
C TRP A 392 10.81 10.95 17.28
N GLY A 393 11.74 10.70 18.20
CA GLY A 393 12.74 9.67 18.06
C GLY A 393 13.51 9.49 19.36
N GLU A 394 13.98 8.28 19.60
CA GLU A 394 14.78 7.92 20.76
C GLU A 394 15.93 7.00 20.31
N MET A 395 17.12 7.24 20.83
CA MET A 395 18.32 6.47 20.45
C MET A 395 18.09 4.98 20.72
N ASN A 396 18.48 4.12 19.78
CA ASN A 396 18.31 2.65 19.85
C ASN A 396 16.84 2.17 19.83
N VAL A 397 15.87 3.06 19.61
CA VAL A 397 14.44 2.74 19.51
C VAL A 397 13.97 2.93 18.07
N TYR A 398 13.33 1.91 17.51
CA TYR A 398 12.89 1.89 16.13
C TYR A 398 11.37 1.76 16.07
N PRO A 399 10.66 2.86 15.75
CA PRO A 399 9.22 2.83 15.60
C PRO A 399 8.78 2.16 14.30
N SER A 400 7.59 1.55 14.35
CA SER A 400 6.81 1.10 13.19
C SER A 400 5.97 2.23 12.58
N GLU A 401 5.19 1.90 11.56
CA GLU A 401 4.17 2.77 10.95
C GLU A 401 3.31 3.51 12.01
N PRO A 402 3.17 4.86 11.93
CA PRO A 402 2.39 5.65 12.88
C PRO A 402 0.89 5.62 12.56
N ILE A 403 0.14 4.72 13.20
CA ILE A 403 -1.31 4.57 13.00
C ILE A 403 -2.07 5.66 13.75
N PHE A 404 -2.68 6.61 13.01
CA PHE A 404 -3.56 7.62 13.60
C PHE A 404 -4.92 7.04 13.98
N ILE A 405 -5.43 7.47 15.14
CA ILE A 405 -6.75 7.13 15.67
C ILE A 405 -7.45 8.44 16.07
N PRO A 406 -8.56 8.82 15.42
CA PRO A 406 -9.28 10.03 15.79
C PRO A 406 -9.90 9.92 17.17
N SER A 407 -9.99 11.05 17.88
CA SER A 407 -10.85 11.18 19.05
C SER A 407 -12.31 10.92 18.65
N PRO A 408 -13.12 10.20 19.46
CA PRO A 408 -14.54 9.99 19.19
C PRO A 408 -15.34 11.30 19.03
N THR A 409 -14.84 12.38 19.64
CA THR A 409 -15.43 13.74 19.54
C THR A 409 -14.47 14.70 18.82
N SER A 410 -13.72 14.19 17.84
CA SER A 410 -12.68 14.93 17.10
C SER A 410 -13.17 16.30 16.60
N LYS A 411 -12.42 17.36 16.96
CA LYS A 411 -12.68 18.77 16.64
C LYS A 411 -11.77 19.32 15.54
N SER A 412 -10.64 18.67 15.29
CA SER A 412 -9.72 18.98 14.20
C SER A 412 -9.20 17.70 13.57
N GLU A 413 -8.59 17.82 12.38
CA GLU A 413 -8.05 16.68 11.62
C GLU A 413 -7.03 15.85 12.41
N ASP A 414 -6.23 16.51 13.25
CA ASP A 414 -5.20 15.92 14.12
C ASP A 414 -5.66 15.75 15.59
N ASP A 415 -6.97 15.83 15.86
CA ASP A 415 -7.52 15.59 17.19
C ASP A 415 -7.68 14.08 17.44
N GLY A 416 -6.66 13.49 18.06
CA GLY A 416 -6.57 12.05 18.27
C GLY A 416 -5.19 11.64 18.80
N VAL A 417 -4.89 10.35 18.67
CA VAL A 417 -3.60 9.78 19.05
C VAL A 417 -2.94 9.07 17.88
N VAL A 418 -1.64 8.89 17.95
CA VAL A 418 -0.86 8.05 17.04
C VAL A 418 -0.26 6.89 17.82
N LEU A 419 -0.47 5.68 17.31
CA LEU A 419 0.13 4.46 17.84
C LEU A 419 1.30 4.01 16.97
N SER A 420 2.36 3.53 17.61
CA SER A 420 3.44 2.85 16.89
C SER A 420 4.04 1.75 17.77
N ALA A 421 4.19 0.55 17.21
CA ALA A 421 4.98 -0.49 17.83
C ALA A 421 6.46 -0.08 17.85
N LEU A 422 7.13 -0.36 18.96
CA LEU A 422 8.55 -0.08 19.17
C LEU A 422 9.33 -1.38 19.24
N VAL A 423 10.50 -1.40 18.60
CA VAL A 423 11.53 -2.43 18.82
C VAL A 423 12.85 -1.76 19.18
N TRP A 424 13.70 -2.47 19.93
CA TRP A 424 15.01 -1.97 20.34
C TRP A 424 16.12 -2.69 19.58
N GLY A 425 17.20 -1.97 19.32
CA GLY A 425 18.40 -2.53 18.71
C GLY A 425 19.37 -3.15 19.73
N ARG A 426 20.47 -3.70 19.19
CA ARG A 426 21.64 -4.16 19.97
C ARG A 426 21.25 -5.23 21.02
N GLU A 427 21.72 -5.06 22.26
CA GLU A 427 21.53 -6.00 23.36
C GLU A 427 20.06 -6.09 23.84
N GLU A 428 19.21 -5.16 23.42
CA GLU A 428 17.78 -5.09 23.77
C GLU A 428 16.88 -5.66 22.67
N SER A 429 17.42 -6.44 21.73
CA SER A 429 16.67 -6.98 20.58
C SER A 429 15.42 -7.79 20.92
N ASN A 430 15.31 -8.30 22.15
CA ASN A 430 14.16 -9.03 22.69
C ASN A 430 13.14 -8.14 23.42
N LYS A 431 13.28 -6.81 23.35
CA LYS A 431 12.33 -5.84 23.87
C LYS A 431 11.40 -5.35 22.76
N ALA A 432 10.11 -5.26 23.06
CA ALA A 432 9.10 -4.66 22.20
C ALA A 432 8.18 -3.76 23.01
N GLY A 433 7.47 -2.85 22.35
CA GLY A 433 6.56 -1.94 23.04
C GLY A 433 5.52 -1.33 22.12
N LEU A 434 4.63 -0.52 22.70
CA LEU A 434 3.64 0.28 22.01
C LEU A 434 3.71 1.71 22.54
N LEU A 435 4.02 2.65 21.66
CA LEU A 435 4.05 4.08 21.91
C LEU A 435 2.69 4.71 21.62
N ILE A 436 2.30 5.68 22.44
CA ILE A 436 1.13 6.53 22.23
C ILE A 436 1.58 7.99 22.22
N LEU A 437 1.40 8.65 21.07
CA LEU A 437 1.62 10.08 20.92
C LEU A 437 0.30 10.83 20.84
N ASP A 438 0.25 12.02 21.42
CA ASP A 438 -0.79 13.00 21.13
C ASP A 438 -0.57 13.52 19.69
N ALA A 439 -1.53 13.29 18.80
CA ALA A 439 -1.35 13.57 17.38
C ALA A 439 -1.21 15.07 17.09
N LYS A 440 -1.73 15.95 17.95
CA LYS A 440 -1.71 17.40 17.77
C LYS A 440 -0.38 18.01 18.16
N THR A 441 0.03 17.75 19.40
CA THR A 441 1.24 18.26 20.03
C THR A 441 2.49 17.51 19.61
N TRP A 442 2.34 16.23 19.21
CA TRP A 442 3.42 15.27 18.93
C TRP A 442 4.24 14.88 20.16
N THR A 443 3.65 15.03 21.35
CA THR A 443 4.28 14.61 22.61
C THR A 443 3.84 13.21 23.00
N GLU A 444 4.74 12.47 23.65
CA GLU A 444 4.41 11.17 24.20
C GLU A 444 3.41 11.28 25.36
N LEU A 445 2.31 10.55 25.24
CA LEU A 445 1.32 10.39 26.32
C LEU A 445 1.68 9.22 27.24
N GLY A 446 2.33 8.20 26.67
CA GLY A 446 2.86 7.06 27.39
C GLY A 446 3.22 5.92 26.45
N ARG A 447 3.77 4.85 27.02
CA ARG A 447 4.11 3.63 26.29
C ARG A 447 3.93 2.40 27.18
N VAL A 448 3.80 1.25 26.55
CA VAL A 448 3.90 -0.06 27.22
C VAL A 448 5.08 -0.81 26.65
N GLU A 449 5.82 -1.51 27.50
CA GLU A 449 7.01 -2.28 27.11
C GLU A 449 6.89 -3.73 27.58
N PHE A 450 7.42 -4.64 26.78
CA PHE A 450 7.34 -6.09 26.97
C PHE A 450 8.70 -6.71 26.74
N GLN A 451 9.03 -7.69 27.58
CA GLN A 451 10.18 -8.57 27.38
C GLN A 451 9.74 -9.84 26.66
N LEU A 452 10.32 -10.11 25.49
CA LEU A 452 9.99 -11.27 24.68
C LEU A 452 11.00 -12.42 24.91
N PRO A 453 10.60 -13.68 24.65
CA PRO A 453 11.50 -14.83 24.71
C PRO A 453 12.65 -14.80 23.69
N GLY A 454 12.56 -13.93 22.67
CA GLY A 454 13.55 -13.78 21.62
C GLY A 454 13.36 -12.48 20.84
N PRO A 455 14.18 -12.23 19.80
CA PRO A 455 14.14 -10.96 19.08
C PRO A 455 12.80 -10.68 18.41
N ALA A 456 12.35 -9.42 18.49
CA ALA A 456 11.18 -8.95 17.73
C ALA A 456 11.60 -8.35 16.37
N PRO A 457 11.05 -8.84 15.25
CA PRO A 457 11.23 -8.16 13.98
C PRO A 457 10.36 -6.89 13.91
N LYS A 458 10.83 -5.92 13.12
CA LYS A 458 10.02 -4.74 12.75
C LYS A 458 8.84 -5.18 11.88
N CYS A 459 7.64 -4.68 12.17
CA CYS A 459 6.46 -4.87 11.32
C CYS A 459 6.43 -3.85 10.16
N LEU A 460 5.68 -4.17 9.11
CA LEU A 460 5.47 -3.29 7.95
C LEU A 460 4.22 -2.42 8.16
N HIS A 461 3.03 -3.02 8.03
CA HIS A 461 1.76 -2.30 8.15
C HIS A 461 0.84 -2.92 9.20
N GLY A 462 -0.06 -2.10 9.71
CA GLY A 462 -1.07 -2.54 10.68
C GLY A 462 -2.40 -1.81 10.55
N TRP A 463 -3.38 -2.31 11.29
CA TRP A 463 -4.71 -1.73 11.36
C TRP A 463 -5.14 -1.62 12.83
N PHE A 464 -5.70 -0.47 13.20
CA PHE A 464 -6.37 -0.33 14.49
C PHE A 464 -7.85 -0.67 14.33
N ALA A 465 -8.32 -1.66 15.08
CA ALA A 465 -9.72 -2.07 15.07
C ALA A 465 -10.34 -1.85 16.45
N PRO A 466 -11.27 -0.88 16.62
CA PRO A 466 -11.87 -0.61 17.93
C PRO A 466 -12.71 -1.80 18.40
N GLY A 467 -12.60 -2.17 19.68
CA GLY A 467 -13.42 -3.22 20.31
C GLY A 467 -13.06 -4.66 19.91
N ILE A 468 -11.84 -4.90 19.41
CA ILE A 468 -11.38 -6.23 19.03
C ILE A 468 -10.63 -6.99 20.14
N VAL A 469 -10.29 -6.35 21.27
CA VAL A 469 -9.80 -7.02 22.49
C VAL A 469 -10.39 -6.33 23.70
#